data_AF-A0A973TMZ8-F1
#
_entry.id   AF-A0A973TMZ8-F1
#
_cell.length_a   1.000
_cell.length_b   1.000
_cell.length_c   1.000
_cell.angle_alpha   90.00
_cell.angle_beta   90.00
_cell.angle_gamma   90.00
#
_symmetry.space_group_name_H-M   'P 1'
#
loop_
_entity.id
_entity.type
_entity.pdbx_description
1 polymer ?
#
loop_
_entity_poly.entity_id
_entity_poly.type
_entity_poly.pdbx_seq_one_letter_code
_entity_poly.pdbx_strand_id
1 'polypeptide(L)'
;MGTASVPAAAQETATTVLQPENVRMDFAQVMRVQPIYQVLRATRMEPRCPEDDDNKGLAKIVGAVKGAMSRQPDPKPDANCEMVPVVREFRRPIAYDVDYVYRGTKYRSRLPYDPGNRLRVRVSVVPYIPPREEKP
;
A
#
# COMPACT_ATOMS: atom_id res chain seq x y z
N MET A 1 -47.37 -64.79 32.49
CA MET A 1 -47.49 -63.56 31.69
C MET A 1 -46.63 -62.49 32.34
N GLY A 2 -45.61 -61.98 31.65
CA GLY A 2 -44.72 -60.94 32.17
C GLY A 2 -43.48 -60.81 31.29
N THR A 3 -43.62 -60.11 30.16
CA THR A 3 -42.50 -59.78 29.26
C THR A 3 -41.71 -58.62 29.85
N ALA A 4 -40.41 -58.83 30.11
CA ALA A 4 -39.49 -57.77 30.49
C ALA A 4 -39.02 -57.01 29.24
N SER A 5 -39.36 -55.73 29.16
CA SER A 5 -38.89 -54.82 28.12
C SER A 5 -37.56 -54.22 28.55
N VAL A 6 -36.48 -54.53 27.85
CA VAL A 6 -35.16 -53.90 28.05
C VAL A 6 -35.09 -52.65 27.17
N PRO A 7 -34.73 -51.47 27.69
CA PRO A 7 -34.57 -50.30 26.85
C PRO A 7 -33.29 -50.46 26.01
N ALA A 8 -33.40 -50.25 24.71
CA ALA A 8 -32.26 -50.14 23.81
C ALA A 8 -31.56 -48.80 24.05
N ALA A 9 -30.32 -48.84 24.54
CA ALA A 9 -29.47 -47.65 24.61
C ALA A 9 -28.95 -47.31 23.21
N ALA A 10 -29.41 -46.19 22.65
CA ALA A 10 -28.86 -45.61 21.44
C ALA A 10 -27.44 -45.09 21.74
N GLN A 11 -26.42 -45.79 21.25
CA GLN A 11 -25.05 -45.30 21.22
C GLN A 11 -24.80 -44.62 19.88
N GLU A 12 -25.21 -43.36 19.76
CA GLU A 12 -24.71 -42.48 18.69
C GLU A 12 -23.80 -41.44 19.34
N THR A 13 -22.64 -41.90 19.79
CA THR A 13 -21.51 -41.03 20.09
C THR A 13 -20.95 -40.55 18.76
N ALA A 14 -21.63 -39.58 18.14
CA ALA A 14 -21.07 -38.78 17.07
C ALA A 14 -19.96 -37.90 17.66
N THR A 15 -18.80 -38.52 17.90
CA THR A 15 -17.58 -37.80 18.27
C THR A 15 -17.17 -37.00 17.04
N THR A 16 -17.67 -35.77 16.90
CA THR A 16 -17.15 -34.81 15.93
C THR A 16 -15.71 -34.54 16.30
N VAL A 17 -14.79 -35.27 15.67
CA VAL A 17 -13.36 -35.01 15.76
C VAL A 17 -13.11 -33.71 15.01
N LEU A 18 -13.12 -32.60 15.76
CA LEU A 18 -12.61 -31.33 15.27
C LEU A 18 -11.11 -31.52 15.05
N GLN A 19 -10.71 -31.93 13.85
CA GLN A 19 -9.31 -32.02 13.49
C GLN A 19 -8.70 -30.62 13.59
N PRO A 20 -7.64 -30.42 14.38
CA PRO A 20 -6.94 -29.15 14.39
C PRO A 20 -6.45 -28.86 12.96
N GLU A 21 -6.63 -27.62 12.50
CA GLU A 21 -6.11 -27.24 11.18
C GLU A 21 -4.60 -27.50 11.15
N ASN A 22 -4.12 -28.32 10.21
CA ASN A 22 -2.71 -28.63 10.04
C ASN A 22 -1.97 -27.43 9.44
N VAL A 23 -1.85 -26.36 10.23
CA VAL A 23 -1.38 -25.04 9.84
C VAL A 23 -0.07 -24.75 10.55
N ARG A 24 0.94 -24.35 9.78
CA ARG A 24 2.24 -23.92 10.31
C ARG A 24 2.67 -22.59 9.69
N MET A 25 3.38 -21.80 10.47
CA MET A 25 4.07 -20.60 9.97
C MET A 25 5.44 -21.02 9.45
N ASP A 26 5.78 -20.59 8.24
CA ASP A 26 7.09 -20.83 7.63
C ASP A 26 7.55 -19.56 6.89
N PHE A 27 8.73 -19.60 6.28
CA PHE A 27 9.28 -18.51 5.49
C PHE A 27 9.51 -18.92 4.04
N ALA A 28 9.07 -18.05 3.12
CA ALA A 28 9.37 -18.12 1.70
C ALA A 28 10.44 -17.09 1.33
N GLN A 29 11.20 -17.39 0.28
CA GLN A 29 12.20 -16.48 -0.25
C GLN A 29 11.55 -15.54 -1.25
N VAL A 30 11.71 -14.24 -1.06
CA VAL A 30 11.16 -13.23 -1.99
C VAL A 30 12.06 -13.12 -3.21
N MET A 31 11.45 -13.10 -4.40
CA MET A 31 12.13 -12.98 -5.69
C MET A 31 11.98 -11.59 -6.29
N ARG A 32 10.77 -11.00 -6.24
CA ARG A 32 10.50 -9.67 -6.77
C ARG A 32 9.43 -8.98 -5.93
N VAL A 33 9.62 -7.69 -5.70
CA VAL A 33 8.62 -6.79 -5.09
C VAL A 33 8.36 -5.64 -6.06
N GLN A 34 7.11 -5.49 -6.51
CA GLN A 34 6.68 -4.41 -7.39
C GLN A 34 5.62 -3.53 -6.69
N PRO A 35 5.91 -2.25 -6.40
CA PRO A 35 4.93 -1.36 -5.82
C PRO A 35 3.84 -0.99 -6.83
N ILE A 36 2.60 -0.97 -6.35
CA ILE A 36 1.44 -0.50 -7.09
C ILE A 36 1.12 0.91 -6.61
N TYR A 37 1.24 1.88 -7.51
CA TYR A 37 0.98 3.29 -7.21
C TYR A 37 -0.45 3.68 -7.57
N GLN A 38 -1.07 4.48 -6.71
CA GLN A 38 -2.29 5.22 -7.02
C GLN A 38 -1.92 6.66 -7.36
N VAL A 39 -2.41 7.16 -8.50
CA VAL A 39 -2.31 8.58 -8.87
C VAL A 39 -3.48 9.32 -8.23
N LEU A 40 -3.17 10.36 -7.46
CA LEU A 40 -4.13 11.27 -6.85
C LEU A 40 -3.96 12.64 -7.50
N ARG A 41 -5.06 13.29 -7.85
CA ARG A 41 -5.05 14.66 -8.37
C ARG A 41 -5.51 15.60 -7.26
N ALA A 42 -4.73 16.63 -6.99
CA ALA A 42 -5.11 17.69 -6.07
C ALA A 42 -4.88 19.05 -6.73
N THR A 43 -5.84 19.96 -6.53
CA THR A 43 -5.77 21.33 -7.01
C THR A 43 -5.34 22.23 -5.85
N ARG A 44 -4.24 22.97 -6.01
CA ARG A 44 -3.79 23.97 -5.04
C ARG A 44 -3.77 25.35 -5.69
N MET A 45 -4.28 26.35 -4.98
CA MET A 45 -4.16 27.75 -5.40
C MET A 45 -2.72 28.20 -5.19
N GLU A 46 -2.03 28.58 -6.26
CA GLU A 46 -0.65 29.09 -6.22
C GLU A 46 -0.60 30.49 -6.82
N PRO A 47 0.13 31.44 -6.21
CA PRO A 47 0.31 32.76 -6.79
C PRO A 47 1.21 32.65 -8.02
N ARG A 48 0.70 33.04 -9.18
CA ARG A 48 1.47 33.16 -10.42
C ARG A 48 1.71 34.64 -10.68
N CYS A 49 2.93 35.07 -10.40
CA CYS A 49 3.37 36.44 -10.67
C CYS A 49 3.99 36.50 -12.07
N PRO A 50 3.76 37.57 -12.85
CA PRO A 50 4.52 37.80 -14.08
C PRO A 50 6.01 37.93 -13.75
N GLU A 51 6.87 37.38 -14.60
CA GLU A 51 8.32 37.59 -14.49
C GLU A 51 8.60 39.06 -14.86
N ASP A 52 9.14 39.85 -13.92
CA ASP A 52 9.57 41.20 -14.23
C ASP A 52 10.76 41.13 -15.19
N ASP A 53 10.60 41.67 -16.40
CA ASP A 53 11.66 41.79 -17.40
C ASP A 53 12.83 42.59 -16.80
N ASP A 54 13.89 41.89 -16.38
CA ASP A 54 15.11 42.46 -15.80
C ASP A 54 15.97 43.20 -16.84
N ASN A 55 15.38 44.13 -17.60
CA ASN A 55 16.12 45.09 -18.42
C ASN A 55 16.40 46.42 -17.68
N LYS A 56 16.49 46.35 -16.35
CA LYS A 56 16.87 47.47 -15.45
C LYS A 56 18.11 47.18 -14.61
N GLY A 57 18.95 46.23 -15.04
CA GLY A 57 20.19 45.85 -14.35
C GLY A 57 21.30 46.90 -14.33
N LEU A 58 21.20 47.98 -15.12
CA LEU A 58 22.30 48.96 -15.24
C LEU A 58 22.00 50.33 -14.60
N ALA A 59 20.75 50.61 -14.20
CA ALA A 59 20.37 51.94 -13.69
C ALA A 59 20.52 52.12 -12.17
N LYS A 60 20.80 51.06 -11.41
CA LYS A 60 20.78 51.09 -9.93
C LYS A 60 22.12 51.39 -9.26
N ILE A 61 23.21 51.55 -10.02
CA ILE A 61 24.57 51.67 -9.44
C ILE A 61 25.01 53.13 -9.22
N VAL A 62 24.18 54.14 -9.56
CA VAL A 62 24.58 55.57 -9.48
C VAL A 62 24.03 56.29 -8.23
N GLY A 63 23.21 55.63 -7.40
CA GLY A 63 22.54 56.27 -6.25
C GLY A 63 23.24 56.13 -4.89
N ALA A 64 24.27 55.29 -4.77
CA ALA A 64 24.73 54.78 -3.47
C ALA A 64 25.66 55.72 -2.66
N VAL A 65 25.92 56.96 -3.10
CA VAL A 65 26.83 57.87 -2.37
C VAL A 65 26.20 59.19 -1.92
N LYS A 66 24.87 59.36 -2.05
CA LYS A 66 24.19 60.58 -1.59
C LYS A 66 22.95 60.26 -0.77
N GLY A 67 23.09 60.31 0.55
CA GLY A 67 21.96 60.40 1.47
C GLY A 67 21.84 59.22 2.42
N ALA A 68 22.48 59.36 3.57
CA ALA A 68 21.96 58.80 4.80
C ALA A 68 20.49 59.25 5.00
N MET A 69 19.66 58.38 5.56
CA MET A 69 18.24 58.61 5.90
C MET A 69 17.23 58.64 4.75
N SER A 70 17.00 57.48 4.15
CA SER A 70 15.71 57.19 3.51
C SER A 70 15.31 55.77 3.90
N ARG A 71 14.20 55.69 4.64
CA ARG A 71 13.48 54.46 4.96
C ARG A 71 13.38 53.65 3.66
N GLN A 72 14.02 52.48 3.60
CA GLN A 72 13.83 51.58 2.46
C GLN A 72 12.32 51.38 2.30
N PRO A 73 11.75 51.64 1.11
CA PRO A 73 10.35 51.32 0.89
C PRO A 73 10.22 49.82 1.17
N ASP A 74 9.30 49.45 2.06
CA ASP A 74 8.91 48.06 2.21
C ASP A 74 8.62 47.50 0.81
N PRO A 75 9.11 46.30 0.46
CA PRO A 75 8.80 45.69 -0.81
C PRO A 75 7.27 45.69 -0.96
N LYS A 76 6.77 46.48 -1.92
CA LYS A 76 5.34 46.58 -2.17
C LYS A 76 4.89 45.17 -2.55
N PRO A 77 3.79 44.64 -1.99
CA PRO A 77 3.25 43.37 -2.45
C PRO A 77 2.97 43.52 -3.95
N ASP A 78 3.59 42.67 -4.76
CA ASP A 78 3.51 42.70 -6.20
C ASP A 78 2.02 42.59 -6.59
N ALA A 79 1.40 43.71 -6.96
CA ALA A 79 -0.05 43.85 -7.06
C ALA A 79 -0.69 43.03 -8.20
N ASN A 80 0.13 42.29 -8.95
CA ASN A 80 -0.25 41.61 -10.19
C ASN A 80 -0.10 40.07 -10.12
N CYS A 81 0.11 39.48 -8.94
CA CYS A 81 0.11 38.02 -8.80
C CYS A 81 -1.34 37.48 -8.82
N GLU A 82 -1.66 36.61 -9.77
CA GLU A 82 -2.98 35.96 -9.86
C GLU A 82 -2.94 34.61 -9.11
N MET A 83 -3.96 34.34 -8.30
CA MET A 83 -4.12 33.03 -7.66
C MET A 83 -4.70 32.03 -8.66
N VAL A 84 -3.86 31.15 -9.20
CA VAL A 84 -4.27 30.18 -10.22
C VAL A 84 -4.41 28.78 -9.61
N PRO A 85 -5.49 28.02 -9.92
CA PRO A 85 -5.61 26.62 -9.53
C PRO A 85 -4.60 25.77 -10.30
N VAL A 86 -3.55 25.30 -9.62
CA VAL A 86 -2.55 24.38 -10.20
C VAL A 86 -2.91 22.95 -9.84
N VAL A 87 -3.13 22.11 -10.86
CA VAL A 87 -3.37 20.67 -10.68
C VAL A 87 -2.03 19.96 -10.52
N ARG A 88 -1.87 19.24 -9.40
CA ARG A 88 -0.70 18.41 -9.12
C ARG A 88 -1.11 16.94 -9.02
N GLU A 89 -0.32 16.07 -9.65
CA GLU A 89 -0.48 14.62 -9.56
C GLU A 89 0.48 14.05 -8.50
N PHE A 90 -0.09 13.37 -7.50
CA PHE A 90 0.65 12.69 -6.44
C PHE A 90 0.58 11.18 -6.65
N ARG A 91 1.69 10.48 -6.48
CA ARG A 91 1.74 9.02 -6.56
C ARG A 91 2.04 8.44 -5.19
N ARG A 92 1.16 7.58 -4.68
CA ARG A 92 1.39 6.85 -3.42
C ARG A 92 1.32 5.34 -3.65
N PRO A 93 2.25 4.54 -3.09
CA PRO A 93 2.10 3.08 -3.05
C PRO A 93 0.84 2.70 -2.28
N ILE A 94 0.04 1.79 -2.83
CA ILE A 94 -1.17 1.25 -2.17
C ILE A 94 -1.07 -0.25 -1.90
N ALA A 95 -0.19 -0.95 -2.62
CA ALA A 95 0.03 -2.38 -2.48
C ALA A 95 1.37 -2.78 -3.12
N TYR A 96 1.78 -4.02 -2.89
CA TYR A 96 2.97 -4.62 -3.45
C TYR A 96 2.61 -5.94 -4.10
N ASP A 97 2.88 -6.09 -5.39
CA ASP A 97 2.85 -7.39 -6.05
C ASP A 97 4.17 -8.11 -5.76
N VAL A 98 4.08 -9.27 -5.13
CA VAL A 98 5.23 -10.00 -4.61
C VAL A 98 5.30 -11.37 -5.24
N ASP A 99 6.36 -11.61 -6.00
CA ASP A 99 6.71 -12.93 -6.51
C ASP A 99 7.65 -13.59 -5.49
N TYR A 100 7.29 -14.78 -4.98
CA TYR A 100 8.06 -15.51 -3.97
C TYR A 100 8.14 -17.00 -4.28
N VAL A 101 9.14 -17.68 -3.72
CA VAL A 101 9.33 -19.12 -3.86
C VAL A 101 9.21 -19.81 -2.51
N TYR A 102 8.37 -20.83 -2.44
CA TYR A 102 8.23 -21.70 -1.28
C TYR A 102 8.41 -23.16 -1.72
N ARG A 103 9.37 -23.86 -1.10
CA ARG A 103 9.70 -25.27 -1.40
C ARG A 103 9.88 -25.56 -2.89
N GLY A 104 10.47 -24.61 -3.64
CA GLY A 104 10.74 -24.74 -5.08
C GLY A 104 9.60 -24.27 -6.00
N THR A 105 8.40 -24.04 -5.48
CA THR A 105 7.25 -23.55 -6.25
C THR A 105 7.16 -22.03 -6.17
N LYS A 106 6.97 -21.38 -7.32
CA LYS A 106 6.81 -19.92 -7.41
C LYS A 106 5.34 -19.54 -7.24
N TYR A 107 5.10 -18.48 -6.49
CA TYR A 107 3.79 -17.92 -6.21
C TYR A 107 3.83 -16.40 -6.39
N ARG A 108 2.67 -15.80 -6.61
CA ARG A 108 2.49 -14.35 -6.66
C ARG A 108 1.33 -13.96 -5.76
N SER A 109 1.56 -12.98 -4.90
CA SER A 109 0.54 -12.44 -3.99
C SER A 109 0.61 -10.93 -3.94
N ARG A 110 -0.50 -10.28 -3.60
CA ARG A 110 -0.57 -8.84 -3.37
C ARG A 110 -0.60 -8.54 -1.87
N LEU A 111 0.35 -7.74 -1.38
CA LEU A 111 0.49 -7.40 0.02
C LEU A 111 0.24 -5.91 0.28
N PRO A 112 -0.28 -5.54 1.46
CA PRO A 112 -0.47 -4.14 1.85
C PRO A 112 0.81 -3.46 2.34
N TYR A 113 1.89 -4.23 2.57
CA TYR A 113 3.19 -3.74 3.02
C TYR A 113 4.32 -4.43 2.24
N ASP A 114 5.49 -3.80 2.24
CA ASP A 114 6.70 -4.38 1.65
C ASP A 114 7.22 -5.53 2.55
N PRO A 115 7.29 -6.78 2.04
CA PRO A 115 7.77 -7.91 2.83
C PRO A 115 9.30 -7.97 2.96
N GLY A 116 10.05 -7.16 2.21
CA GLY A 116 11.50 -7.26 2.11
C GLY A 116 11.96 -8.58 1.47
N ASN A 117 13.04 -9.18 2.01
CA ASN A 117 13.70 -10.34 1.39
C ASN A 117 13.09 -11.70 1.77
N ARG A 118 12.25 -11.77 2.80
CA ARG A 118 11.66 -13.01 3.33
C ARG A 118 10.19 -12.80 3.65
N LEU A 119 9.33 -13.64 3.08
CA LEU A 119 7.89 -13.56 3.31
C LEU A 119 7.47 -14.63 4.32
N ARG A 120 6.80 -14.22 5.39
CA ARG A 120 6.17 -15.16 6.34
C ARG A 120 4.89 -15.72 5.72
N VAL A 121 4.82 -17.04 5.58
CA VAL A 121 3.71 -17.75 4.93
C VAL A 121 2.98 -18.66 5.92
N ARG A 122 1.66 -18.77 5.77
CA ARG A 122 0.80 -19.70 6.51
C ARG A 122 0.56 -20.92 5.62
N VAL A 123 1.12 -22.06 6.00
CA VAL A 123 1.07 -23.30 5.21
C VAL A 123 0.06 -24.24 5.83
N SER A 124 -1.01 -24.54 5.10
CA SER A 124 -1.99 -25.57 5.45
C SER A 124 -1.76 -26.81 4.62
N VAL A 125 -1.65 -27.97 5.27
CA VAL A 125 -1.53 -29.27 4.58
C VAL A 125 -2.84 -30.02 4.73
N VAL A 126 -3.44 -30.38 3.60
CA VAL A 126 -4.67 -31.19 3.54
C VAL A 126 -4.34 -32.47 2.78
N PRO A 127 -4.66 -33.66 3.33
CA PRO A 127 -4.41 -34.91 2.64
C PRO A 127 -5.26 -35.00 1.37
N TYR A 128 -4.69 -35.57 0.31
CA TYR A 128 -5.42 -35.91 -0.91
C TYR A 128 -6.02 -37.31 -0.77
N ILE A 129 -7.35 -37.41 -0.91
CA ILE A 129 -8.08 -38.69 -0.89
C ILE A 129 -8.46 -39.01 -2.34
N PRO A 130 -7.82 -40.01 -2.98
CA PRO A 130 -8.20 -40.40 -4.33
C PRO A 130 -9.63 -40.97 -4.34
N PRO A 131 -10.39 -40.78 -5.44
CA PRO A 131 -11.68 -41.42 -5.58
C PRO A 131 -11.53 -42.94 -5.54
N ARG A 132 -12.53 -43.66 -5.00
CA ARG A 132 -12.55 -45.12 -5.04
C ARG A 132 -12.80 -45.54 -6.49
N GLU A 133 -11.86 -46.28 -7.07
CA GLU A 133 -12.08 -46.96 -8.35
C GLU A 133 -13.13 -48.05 -8.13
N GLU A 134 -14.38 -47.80 -8.53
CA GLU A 134 -15.40 -48.83 -8.64
C GLU A 134 -15.05 -49.69 -9.86
N LYS A 135 -14.41 -50.83 -9.59
CA LYS A 135 -14.12 -51.83 -10.63
C LYS A 135 -15.45 -52.47 -11.07
N PRO A 136 -15.73 -52.56 -12.39
CA PRO A 136 -16.91 -53.23 -12.90
C PRO A 136 -16.91 -54.74 -12.62
#